data_AF-A0A7J3TKG2-F1
#
_entry.id   AF-A0A7J3TKG2-F1
#
_cell.length_a   1.000
_cell.length_b   1.000
_cell.length_c   1.000
_cell.angle_alpha   90.00
_cell.angle_beta   90.00
_cell.angle_gamma   90.00
#
_symmetry.space_group_name_H-M   'P 1'
#
loop_
_entity.id
_entity.type
_entity.pdbx_description
1 polymer ?
#
loop_
_entity_poly.entity_id
_entity_poly.type
_entity_poly.pdbx_seq_one_letter_code
_entity_poly.pdbx_strand_id
1 'polypeptide(L)' 'IENFMLAAVDKGLATCWVGAFDDERVAEILGLPERVRAVAIVPVGYPAEEGGTERMDIKKLIHYNGW' A
#
# COMPACT_ATOMS: atom_id res chain seq x y z
N ILE A 1 -3.17 4.79 5.23
CA ILE A 1 -2.52 4.87 3.90
C ILE A 1 -3.53 4.67 2.78
N GLU A 2 -4.48 3.73 2.91
CA GLU A 2 -5.55 3.52 1.90
C GLU A 2 -6.27 4.80 1.45
N ASN A 3 -6.76 5.65 2.38
CA ASN A 3 -7.41 6.92 2.01
C ASN A 3 -6.56 7.82 1.10
N PHE A 4 -5.23 7.85 1.31
CA PHE A 4 -4.31 8.59 0.45
C PHE A 4 -4.22 7.96 -0.94
N MET A 5 -4.14 6.63 -1.03
CA MET A 5 -4.08 5.90 -2.30
C MET A 5 -5.39 6.06 -3.10
N LEU A 6 -6.54 6.01 -2.43
CA LEU A 6 -7.85 6.27 -3.04
C LEU A 6 -7.96 7.72 -3.56
N ALA A 7 -7.47 8.69 -2.80
CA ALA A 7 -7.43 10.09 -3.23
C ALA A 7 -6.49 10.30 -4.43
N ALA A 8 -5.37 9.59 -4.49
CA ALA A 8 -4.48 9.62 -5.66
C ALA A 8 -5.20 9.10 -6.92
N VAL A 9 -5.93 7.98 -6.81
CA VAL A 9 -6.75 7.43 -7.90
C VAL A 9 -7.83 8.42 -8.36
N ASP A 10 -8.51 9.10 -7.43
CA ASP A 10 -9.47 10.17 -7.75
C ASP A 10 -8.84 11.32 -8.58
N LYS A 11 -7.54 11.55 -8.42
CA LYS A 11 -6.77 12.54 -9.21
C LYS A 11 -6.16 11.97 -10.49
N GLY A 12 -6.50 10.74 -10.88
CA GLY A 12 -5.94 10.08 -12.06
C GLY A 12 -4.50 9.62 -11.88
N LEU A 13 -4.03 9.47 -10.64
CA LEU A 13 -2.72 8.93 -10.31
C LEU A 13 -2.83 7.46 -9.90
N ALA A 14 -1.75 6.73 -10.10
CA ALA A 14 -1.58 5.37 -9.59
C ALA A 14 -0.62 5.35 -8.39
N THR A 15 -0.81 4.36 -7.52
CA THR A 15 0.05 4.13 -6.36
C THR A 15 0.34 2.63 -6.20
N CYS A 16 1.45 2.31 -5.54
CA CYS A 16 1.82 0.93 -5.21
C CYS A 16 2.19 0.83 -3.72
N TRP A 17 1.62 -0.13 -3.00
CA TRP A 17 2.08 -0.43 -1.64
C TRP A 17 3.36 -1.25 -1.73
N VAL A 18 4.48 -0.68 -1.27
CA VAL A 18 5.75 -1.40 -1.13
C VAL A 18 6.00 -1.67 0.34
N GLY A 19 5.85 -2.93 0.75
CA GLY A 19 6.21 -3.42 2.09
C GLY A 19 7.51 -4.24 2.12
N ALA A 20 8.05 -4.61 0.95
CA ALA A 20 9.27 -5.38 0.83
C ALA A 20 10.48 -4.44 0.69
N PHE A 21 10.91 -3.86 1.81
CA PHE A 21 12.09 -3.01 1.90
C PHE A 21 12.77 -3.20 3.27
N ASP A 22 14.00 -2.72 3.39
CA ASP A 22 14.77 -2.70 4.64
C ASP A 22 14.43 -1.42 5.42
N ASP A 23 13.71 -1.56 6.54
CA ASP A 23 13.26 -0.41 7.33
C ASP A 23 14.40 0.26 8.11
N GLU A 24 15.46 -0.46 8.47
CA GLU A 24 16.67 0.12 9.08
C GLU A 24 17.41 1.00 8.08
N ARG A 25 17.57 0.52 6.84
CA ARG A 25 18.23 1.31 5.78
C ARG A 25 17.43 2.56 5.43
N VAL A 26 16.10 2.48 5.41
CA VAL A 26 15.25 3.66 5.23
C VAL A 26 15.39 4.65 6.38
N ALA A 27 15.45 4.15 7.63
CA ALA A 27 15.65 4.99 8.81
C ALA A 27 16.99 5.74 8.77
N GLU A 28 18.07 5.08 8.35
CA GLU A 28 19.39 5.70 8.17
C GLU A 28 19.36 6.79 7.09
N ILE A 29 18.82 6.49 5.91
CA ILE A 29 18.77 7.43 4.78
C ILE A 29 17.97 8.69 5.12
N LEU A 30 16.85 8.52 5.84
CA LEU A 30 15.95 9.62 6.19
C LEU A 30 16.27 10.27 7.55
N GLY A 31 17.26 9.75 8.29
CA GLY A 31 17.61 10.25 9.63
C GLY A 31 16.47 10.13 10.63
N LEU A 32 15.73 9.02 10.61
CA LEU A 32 14.56 8.83 11.48
C LEU A 32 14.99 8.62 12.95
N PRO A 33 14.23 9.14 13.93
CA PRO A 33 14.45 8.83 15.33
C PRO A 33 14.25 7.35 15.64
N GLU A 34 14.94 6.79 16.63
CA GLU A 34 14.89 5.35 17.00
C GLU A 34 13.47 4.78 17.20
N ARG A 35 12.54 5.61 17.68
CA ARG A 35 11.14 5.20 17.92
C ARG A 35 10.24 5.26 16.69
N VAL A 36 10.77 5.64 15.53
CA VAL A 36 10.02 5.80 14.28
C VAL A 36 10.48 4.72 13.30
N ARG A 37 9.52 4.00 12.74
CA ARG A 37 9.77 2.97 11.73
C ARG A 37 8.99 3.25 10.46
N ALA A 38 9.62 2.98 9.32
CA ALA A 38 8.95 3.01 8.03
C ALA A 38 8.02 1.78 7.91
N VAL A 39 6.73 2.01 7.64
CA VAL A 39 5.72 0.94 7.52
C VAL A 39 5.39 0.61 6.07
N ALA A 40 5.55 1.60 5.18
CA ALA A 40 5.32 1.44 3.75
C ALA A 40 6.08 2.52 2.98
N ILE A 41 6.52 2.18 1.78
CA ILE A 41 6.89 3.15 0.73
C ILE A 41 5.77 3.13 -0.30
N VAL A 42 5.30 4.31 -0.70
CA VAL A 42 4.21 4.45 -1.68
C VAL A 42 4.66 5.35 -2.83
N PRO A 43 5.12 4.77 -3.96
CA PRO A 43 5.32 5.52 -5.18
C PRO A 43 3.99 6.10 -5.68
N VAL A 44 4.04 7.29 -6.29
CA VAL A 44 2.87 7.98 -6.84
C VAL A 44 3.24 8.56 -8.20
N GLY A 45 2.38 8.41 -9.19
CA GLY A 45 2.61 8.99 -10.51
C GLY A 45 1.46 8.72 -11.48
N TYR A 46 1.61 9.17 -12.72
CA TYR A 46 0.68 8.82 -13.79
C TYR A 46 0.94 7.38 -14.25
N PRO A 47 -0.09 6.53 -14.34
CA PRO A 47 0.08 5.15 -14.79
C PRO A 47 0.56 5.10 -16.24
N ALA A 48 1.57 4.28 -16.51
CA ALA A 48 1.99 3.94 -17.88
C ALA A 48 1.24 2.71 -18.44
N GLU A 49 0.63 1.93 -17.55
CA GLU A 49 -0.10 0.70 -17.85
C GLU A 49 -1.29 0.55 -16.89
N GLU A 50 -2.30 -0.21 -17.31
CA GLU A 50 -3.43 -0.61 -16.47
C GLU A 50 -3.29 -2.08 -16.08
N GLY A 51 -3.75 -2.44 -14.89
CA GLY A 51 -3.65 -3.81 -14.39
C GLY A 51 -4.55 -4.11 -13.21
N GLY A 52 -4.64 -5.39 -12.86
CA GLY A 52 -5.44 -5.88 -11.74
C GLY A 52 -5.18 -7.36 -11.51
N THR A 53 -5.46 -7.83 -10.29
CA THR A 53 -5.36 -9.24 -9.93
C THR A 53 -6.72 -9.76 -9.48
N GLU A 54 -7.01 -11.02 -9.79
CA GLU A 54 -8.24 -11.66 -9.32
C GLU A 54 -8.28 -11.68 -7.79
N ARG A 55 -9.47 -11.45 -7.22
CA ARG A 55 -9.71 -11.57 -5.78
C ARG A 55 -10.35 -12.94 -5.50
N MET A 56 -10.09 -13.45 -4.30
CA MET A 56 -10.77 -14.66 -3.81
C MET A 56 -12.29 -14.47 -3.87
N ASP A 57 -13.01 -15.52 -4.26
CA ASP A 57 -14.49 -15.51 -4.24
C ASP A 57 -14.97 -15.06 -2.86
N ILE A 58 -15.80 -14.01 -2.85
CA ILE A 58 -16.32 -13.39 -1.63
C ILE A 58 -17.06 -14.39 -0.74
N LYS A 59 -17.68 -15.42 -1.32
CA LYS A 59 -18.37 -16.48 -0.56
C LYS A 59 -17.44 -17.28 0.35
N LYS A 60 -16.13 -17.28 0.06
CA LYS A 60 -15.10 -17.93 0.88
C LYS A 60 -14.53 -17.00 1.97
N LEU A 61 -14.79 -15.70 1.87
CA LEU A 61 -14.28 -14.68 2.79
C LEU A 61 -15.34 -14.25 3.82
N ILE A 62 -16.62 -14.26 3.43
CA ILE A 62 -17.74 -13.85 4.29
C ILE A 62 -18.25 -15.01 5.13
N HIS A 63 -18.63 -14.73 6.37
CA HIS A 63 -19.19 -15.71 7.30
C HIS A 63 -20.40 -15.10 8.02
N TYR A 64 -21.45 -15.90 8.27
CA TYR A 64 -22.70 -15.45 8.90
C TYR A 64 -22.97 -16.25 10.17
N ASN A 65 -23.28 -15.57 11.27
CA ASN A 65 -23.62 -16.16 12.58
C ASN A 65 -22.52 -17.04 13.24
N GLY A 66 -21.34 -17.10 12.65
CA GLY A 66 -20.17 -17.86 13.10
C GLY A 66 -19.06 -17.70 12.07
N TRP A 67 -17.82 -18.08 12.44
CA TRP A 67 -16.75 -18.31 11.46
C TRP A 67 -17.02 -19.65 10.75
#